data_AF-A0A7Y5A617-F1
#
_entry.id   AF-A0A7Y5A617-F1
#
_cell.length_a   1.000
_cell.length_b   1.000
_cell.length_c   1.000
_cell.angle_alpha   90.00
_cell.angle_beta   90.00
_cell.angle_gamma   90.00
#
_symmetry.space_group_name_H-M   'P 1'
#
loop_
_entity.id
_entity.type
_entity.pdbx_description
1 polymer ?
#
loop_
_entity_poly.entity_id
_entity_poly.type
_entity_poly.pdbx_seq_one_letter_code
_entity_poly.pdbx_strand_id
1 'polypeptide(L)'
;VYVLAIYYFIQLIDNNLIVPKVVAGKVKINALFSILVVIAGSALWGIPGMFLAIPMLAIIKVIFDHIEPLKPWGFLLGDTMPPILTIKPIIKILKDIK
;
A
#
# COMPACT_ATOMS: atom_id res chain seq x y z
N VAL A 1 -34.38 11.46 2.36
CA VAL A 1 -33.58 11.29 3.59
C VAL A 1 -33.13 9.85 3.79
N TYR A 2 -34.03 8.86 3.90
CA TYR A 2 -33.65 7.44 4.07
C TYR A 2 -32.73 6.88 2.96
N VAL A 3 -33.00 7.22 1.70
CA VAL A 3 -32.15 6.82 0.56
C VAL A 3 -30.74 7.41 0.68
N LEU A 4 -30.61 8.68 1.08
CA LEU A 4 -29.31 9.33 1.28
C LEU A 4 -28.54 8.71 2.43
N ALA A 5 -29.22 8.38 3.53
CA ALA A 5 -28.60 7.73 4.69
C ALA A 5 -28.07 6.33 4.36
N ILE A 6 -28.87 5.52 3.65
CA ILE A 6 -28.46 4.18 3.17
C ILE A 6 -27.33 4.29 2.15
N TYR A 7 -27.41 5.22 1.20
CA TYR A 7 -26.35 5.44 0.22
C TYR A 7 -25.02 5.82 0.89
N TYR A 8 -25.05 6.74 1.85
CA TYR A 8 -23.86 7.15 2.59
C TYR A 8 -23.28 5.99 3.40
N PHE A 9 -24.12 5.15 4.00
CA PHE A 9 -23.69 3.96 4.74
C PHE A 9 -23.00 2.94 3.82
N ILE A 10 -23.59 2.66 2.66
CA ILE A 10 -23.01 1.77 1.65
C ILE A 10 -21.67 2.34 1.15
N GLN A 11 -21.63 3.64 0.81
CA GLN A 11 -20.42 4.33 0.35
C GLN A 11 -19.29 4.25 1.39
N LEU A 12 -19.62 4.36 2.68
CA LEU A 12 -18.64 4.30 3.76
C LEU A 12 -18.09 2.88 3.94
N ILE A 13 -18.88 1.85 3.69
CA ILE A 13 -18.39 0.46 3.72
C ILE A 13 -17.53 0.17 2.48
N ASP A 14 -18.01 0.49 1.27
CA ASP A 14 -17.29 0.20 0.04
C ASP A 14 -15.98 0.98 -0.05
N ASN A 15 -16.05 2.30 0.09
CA ASN A 15 -14.93 3.20 -0.18
C ASN A 15 -13.87 3.19 0.94
N ASN A 16 -14.28 2.99 2.20
CA ASN A 16 -13.37 3.05 3.34
C ASN A 16 -12.93 1.68 3.87
N LEU A 17 -13.64 0.58 3.58
CA LEU A 17 -13.27 -0.76 4.08
C LEU A 17 -12.96 -1.73 2.94
N ILE A 18 -13.85 -1.90 1.97
CA ILE A 18 -13.72 -2.96 0.96
C ILE A 18 -12.56 -2.66 0.00
N VAL A 19 -12.55 -1.45 -0.59
CA VAL A 19 -11.49 -1.02 -1.52
C VAL A 19 -10.10 -1.11 -0.89
N PRO A 20 -9.79 -0.43 0.24
CA PRO A 20 -8.47 -0.51 0.84
C PRO A 20 -8.12 -1.93 1.29
N LYS A 21 -9.05 -2.74 1.81
CA LYS A 21 -8.73 -4.12 2.24
C LYS A 21 -8.30 -5.02 1.08
N VAL A 22 -8.82 -4.80 -0.12
CA VAL A 22 -8.43 -5.56 -1.32
C VAL A 22 -7.12 -5.05 -1.93
N VAL A 23 -6.86 -3.73 -1.89
CA VAL A 23 -5.69 -3.12 -2.59
C VAL A 23 -4.50 -2.77 -1.69
N ALA A 24 -4.65 -2.70 -0.36
CA ALA A 24 -3.62 -2.18 0.55
C ALA A 24 -2.40 -3.11 0.72
N GLY A 25 -2.53 -4.40 0.42
CA GLY A 25 -1.52 -5.40 0.78
C GLY A 25 -0.20 -5.35 0.00
N LYS A 26 -0.01 -4.45 -0.97
CA LYS A 26 1.08 -4.59 -1.97
C LYS A 26 2.11 -3.47 -2.04
N VAL A 27 1.92 -2.38 -1.30
CA VAL A 27 2.76 -1.18 -1.51
C VAL A 27 3.67 -0.89 -0.32
N LYS A 28 4.61 -1.79 -0.05
CA LYS A 28 5.78 -1.46 0.78
C LYS A 28 6.78 -0.69 -0.07
N ILE A 29 7.09 0.57 0.25
CA ILE A 29 8.02 1.43 -0.50
C ILE A 29 9.24 1.75 0.36
N ASN A 30 10.44 1.73 -0.22
CA ASN A 30 11.66 2.17 0.43
C ASN A 30 11.61 3.67 0.79
N ALA A 31 12.03 4.01 2.01
CA ALA A 31 12.09 5.39 2.51
C ALA A 31 12.90 6.33 1.61
N LEU A 32 13.98 5.85 1.00
CA LEU A 32 14.85 6.65 0.13
C LEU A 32 14.10 7.16 -1.12
N PHE A 33 13.36 6.28 -1.79
CA PHE A 33 12.56 6.63 -2.95
C PHE A 33 11.34 7.49 -2.60
N SER A 34 10.74 7.27 -1.43
CA SER A 34 9.66 8.11 -0.92
C SER A 34 10.10 9.58 -0.82
N ILE A 35 11.27 9.84 -0.21
CA ILE A 35 11.80 11.20 -0.08
C ILE A 35 12.10 11.80 -1.44
N LEU A 36 12.77 11.06 -2.34
CA LEU A 36 13.09 11.53 -3.69
C LEU A 36 11.83 11.92 -4.48
N VAL A 37 10.79 11.10 -4.43
CA VAL A 37 9.56 11.35 -5.18
C VAL A 37 8.73 12.46 -4.55
N VAL A 38 8.77 12.64 -3.23
CA VAL A 38 8.13 13.79 -2.56
C VAL A 38 8.82 15.09 -2.94
N ILE A 39 10.15 15.12 -3.00
CA ILE A 39 10.92 16.30 -3.44
C ILE A 39 10.68 16.57 -4.94
N ALA A 40 10.64 15.53 -5.77
CA ALA A 40 10.32 15.69 -7.19
C ALA A 40 8.88 16.19 -7.40
N GLY A 41 7.91 15.63 -6.67
CA GLY A 41 6.52 16.04 -6.71
C GLY A 41 6.32 17.48 -6.23
N SER A 42 7.03 17.87 -5.16
CA SER A 42 7.01 19.25 -4.68
C SER A 42 7.61 20.25 -5.66
N ALA A 43 8.68 19.88 -6.36
CA ALA A 43 9.28 20.71 -7.38
C ALA A 43 8.36 20.89 -8.60
N LEU A 44 7.58 19.86 -8.96
CA LEU A 44 6.69 19.90 -10.12
C LEU A 44 5.41 20.73 -9.88
N TRP A 45 4.75 20.57 -8.72
CA TRP A 45 3.44 21.19 -8.47
C TRP A 45 3.26 21.70 -7.02
N GLY A 46 4.33 21.78 -6.22
CA GLY A 46 4.24 22.24 -4.84
C GLY A 46 3.50 21.27 -3.91
N ILE A 47 2.61 21.81 -3.08
CA ILE A 47 1.90 21.04 -2.04
C ILE A 47 1.04 19.90 -2.61
N PRO A 48 0.22 20.11 -3.67
CA PRO A 48 -0.51 19.01 -4.32
C PRO A 48 0.40 17.88 -4.81
N GLY A 49 1.58 18.24 -5.34
CA GLY A 49 2.56 17.27 -5.83
C GLY A 49 3.18 16.42 -4.72
N MET A 50 3.37 16.97 -3.52
CA MET A 50 3.80 16.20 -2.35
C MET A 50 2.75 15.14 -1.95
N PHE A 51 1.46 15.48 -2.02
CA PHE A 51 0.39 14.55 -1.65
C PHE A 51 0.25 13.41 -2.68
N LEU A 52 0.39 13.74 -3.97
CA LEU A 52 0.33 12.75 -5.06
C LEU A 52 1.59 11.90 -5.19
N ALA A 53 2.72 12.31 -4.63
CA ALA A 53 4.01 11.64 -4.76
C ALA A 53 3.96 10.15 -4.35
N ILE A 54 3.43 9.87 -3.15
CA ILE A 54 3.34 8.51 -2.61
C ILE A 54 2.43 7.60 -3.43
N PRO A 55 1.16 7.96 -3.73
CA PRO A 55 0.30 7.11 -4.54
C PRO A 55 0.82 6.93 -5.98
N MET A 56 1.48 7.94 -6.56
CA MET A 56 2.12 7.78 -7.87
C MET A 56 3.25 6.75 -7.84
N LEU A 57 4.15 6.84 -6.85
CA LEU A 57 5.23 5.88 -6.69
C LEU A 57 4.70 4.46 -6.43
N ALA A 58 3.61 4.35 -5.68
CA ALA A 58 2.91 3.10 -5.41
C ALA A 58 2.45 2.40 -6.70
N ILE A 59 1.82 3.15 -7.60
CA ILE A 59 1.31 2.63 -8.88
C ILE A 59 2.49 2.18 -9.76
N ILE A 60 3.54 2.99 -9.87
CA ILE A 60 4.75 2.66 -10.65
C ILE A 60 5.38 1.36 -10.13
N LYS A 61 5.51 1.23 -8.80
CA LYS A 61 6.04 0.01 -8.18
C LYS A 61 5.19 -1.23 -8.52
N VAL A 62 3.86 -1.13 -8.39
CA VAL A 62 2.95 -2.26 -8.70
C VAL A 62 3.07 -2.70 -10.17
N ILE A 63 3.25 -1.75 -11.08
CA ILE A 63 3.50 -2.03 -12.50
C ILE A 63 4.84 -2.76 -12.67
N PHE A 64 5.92 -2.29 -12.03
CA PHE A 64 7.24 -2.95 -12.09
C PHE A 64 7.23 -4.35 -11.47
N ASP A 65 6.45 -4.57 -10.41
CA ASP A 65 6.28 -5.88 -9.78
C ASP A 65 5.51 -6.88 -10.67
N HIS A 66 4.67 -6.40 -11.60
CA HIS A 66 3.90 -7.25 -12.53
C HIS A 66 4.66 -7.61 -13.81
N ILE A 67 5.67 -6.83 -14.19
CA ILE A 67 6.41 -7.02 -15.44
C ILE A 67 7.73 -7.75 -15.12
N GLU A 68 7.85 -9.01 -15.55
CA GLU A 68 9.01 -9.88 -15.28
C GLU A 68 10.39 -9.21 -15.45
N PRO A 69 10.69 -8.49 -16.55
CA PRO A 69 11.98 -7.82 -16.72
C PRO A 69 12.18 -6.59 -15.81
N LEU A 70 11.11 -5.98 -15.30
CA LEU A 70 11.16 -4.78 -14.43
C LEU A 70 11.11 -5.10 -12.94
N LYS A 71 10.93 -6.38 -12.60
CA LYS A 71 10.91 -6.90 -11.23
C LYS A 71 12.13 -6.49 -10.39
N PRO A 72 13.36 -6.40 -10.91
CA PRO A 72 14.50 -5.89 -10.15
C PRO A 72 14.32 -4.42 -9.71
N TRP A 73 13.70 -3.58 -10.53
CA TRP A 73 13.40 -2.20 -10.17
C TRP A 73 12.28 -2.12 -9.15
N GLY A 74 11.23 -2.95 -9.29
CA GLY A 74 10.18 -3.09 -8.28
C GLY A 74 10.73 -3.49 -6.90
N PHE A 75 11.74 -4.38 -6.88
CA PHE A 75 12.45 -4.77 -5.67
C PHE A 75 13.22 -3.62 -5.02
N LEU A 76 13.94 -2.80 -5.80
CA LEU A 76 14.68 -1.63 -5.28
C LEU A 76 13.77 -0.52 -4.75
N LEU A 77 12.61 -0.33 -5.39
CA LEU A 77 11.57 0.59 -4.94
C LEU A 77 10.82 0.08 -3.69
N GLY A 78 10.86 -1.23 -3.44
CA GLY A 78 10.19 -1.88 -2.33
C GLY A 78 10.96 -1.84 -1.01
N ASP A 79 10.26 -2.08 0.10
CA ASP A 79 10.91 -2.35 1.39
C ASP A 79 11.08 -3.86 1.58
N THR A 80 12.30 -4.30 1.83
CA THR A 80 12.68 -5.69 2.10
C THR A 80 12.25 -6.18 3.49
N MET A 81 11.57 -5.35 4.30
CA MET A 81 11.20 -5.75 5.65
C MET A 81 10.25 -6.98 5.65
N PRO A 82 10.67 -8.13 6.22
CA PRO A 82 9.78 -9.26 6.42
C PRO A 82 8.58 -8.84 7.29
N PRO A 83 7.41 -9.48 7.13
CA PRO A 83 6.24 -9.17 7.95
C PRO A 83 6.58 -9.33 9.44
N ILE A 84 6.50 -8.23 10.19
CA ILE A 84 6.72 -8.19 11.64
C ILE A 84 5.59 -9.02 12.27
N LEU A 85 5.97 -10.16 12.86
CA LEU A 85 5.12 -11.09 13.63
C LEU A 85 4.08 -11.88 12.83
N THR A 86 4.53 -12.90 12.09
CA THR A 86 3.61 -14.01 11.77
C THR A 86 3.36 -14.77 13.09
N ILE A 87 2.15 -14.70 13.65
CA ILE A 87 1.75 -15.38 14.91
C ILE A 87 1.68 -16.92 14.76
N LYS A 88 1.92 -17.44 13.54
CA LYS A 88 1.93 -18.87 13.18
C LYS A 88 2.78 -19.76 14.10
N PRO A 89 3.98 -19.37 14.56
CA PRO A 89 4.84 -20.23 15.40
C PRO A 89 4.18 -20.58 16.73
N ILE A 90 3.50 -19.60 17.37
CA ILE A 90 2.87 -19.78 18.68
C ILE A 90 1.67 -20.71 18.59
N ILE A 91 0.84 -20.56 17.54
CA ILE A 91 -0.31 -21.44 17.30
C ILE A 91 0.15 -22.89 17.05
N LYS A 92 1.30 -23.08 16.38
CA LYS A 92 1.87 -24.41 16.16
C LYS A 92 2.32 -25.05 17.48
N ILE A 93 3.07 -24.30 18.30
CA ILE A 93 3.54 -24.76 19.62
C ILE A 93 2.37 -25.15 20.53
N LEU A 94 1.30 -24.34 20.58
CA LEU A 94 0.12 -24.66 21.40
C LEU A 94 -0.63 -25.90 20.91
N LYS A 95 -0.55 -26.20 19.61
CA LYS A 95 -1.16 -27.40 19.02
C LYS A 95 -0.33 -28.66 19.29
N ASP A 96 0.98 -28.52 19.48
CA ASP A 96 1.88 -29.63 19.80
C ASP A 96 1.86 -30.00 21.30
N ILE A 97 1.37 -29.09 22.17
CA ILE A 97 1.26 -29.29 23.63
C ILE A 97 -0.09 -29.91 24.06
N LYS A 98 -1.09 -29.92 23.17
CA LYS A 98 -2.43 -30.47 23.43
C LYS A 98 -2.66 -31.76 22.66
#